data_AF-A0A2U3CH05-F1
#
_entry.id   AF-A0A2U3CH05-F1
#
_cell.length_a   1.000
_cell.length_b   1.000
_cell.length_c   1.000
_cell.angle_alpha   90.00
_cell.angle_beta   90.00
_cell.angle_gamma   90.00
#
_symmetry.space_group_name_H-M   'P 1'
#
loop_
_entity.id
_entity.type
_entity.pdbx_description
1 polymer ?
#
loop_
_entity_poly.entity_id
_entity_poly.type
_entity_poly.pdbx_seq_one_letter_code
_entity_poly.pdbx_strand_id
1 'polypeptide(L)'
;MVNDVVNKPKNLQKTKKYLRKVIDDGARLRQYFLRGHGNWFALMFSLINFTLIFYNLLFVNLFFIPAFLKSFSLFFIIFGVIYFPIATVVGWLDFKKGTYRAEQQLTREISPIWSEVFAKLEQLAQQNQDVLRTMKALDKPDKD
;
A
#
# COMPACT_ATOMS: atom_id res chain seq x y z
N MET A 1 30.85 42.91 10.51
CA MET A 1 30.75 41.59 9.84
C MET A 1 29.34 41.01 9.95
N VAL A 2 28.32 41.82 9.70
CA VAL A 2 26.91 41.41 9.66
C VAL A 2 26.31 42.26 8.55
N ASN A 3 25.97 41.68 7.39
CA ASN A 3 25.00 42.19 6.40
C ASN A 3 25.09 41.57 4.98
N ASP A 4 25.79 40.46 4.75
CA ASP A 4 25.79 39.79 3.43
C ASP A 4 24.70 38.73 3.24
N VAL A 5 23.76 38.59 4.18
CA VAL A 5 22.72 37.53 4.12
C VAL A 5 21.49 37.94 3.28
N VAL A 6 21.38 39.20 2.86
CA VAL A 6 20.08 39.77 2.39
C VAL A 6 19.98 39.98 0.87
N ASN A 7 20.85 39.39 0.04
CA ASN A 7 20.64 39.47 -1.41
C ASN A 7 21.05 38.21 -2.17
N LYS A 8 20.32 37.10 -1.96
CA LYS A 8 20.41 35.95 -2.88
C LYS A 8 19.87 36.38 -4.25
N PRO A 9 20.65 36.26 -5.33
CA PRO A 9 20.24 36.74 -6.64
C PRO A 9 18.95 36.03 -7.07
N LYS A 10 17.96 36.77 -7.58
CA LYS A 10 16.65 36.25 -8.03
C LYS A 10 16.79 35.03 -8.96
N ASN A 11 17.88 34.94 -9.72
CA ASN A 11 18.22 33.80 -10.56
C ASN A 11 18.46 32.49 -9.79
N LEU A 12 19.08 32.54 -8.60
CA LEU A 12 19.35 31.35 -7.79
C LEU A 12 18.06 30.72 -7.27
N GLN A 13 17.08 31.54 -6.89
CA GLN A 13 15.77 31.06 -6.45
C GLN A 13 14.97 30.43 -7.60
N LYS A 14 15.04 31.03 -8.79
CA LYS A 14 14.41 30.51 -10.01
C LYS A 14 15.00 29.15 -10.41
N THR A 15 16.33 29.02 -10.38
CA THR A 15 17.03 27.74 -10.65
C THR A 15 16.66 26.67 -9.64
N LYS A 16 16.63 26.99 -8.33
CA LYS A 16 16.20 26.02 -7.31
C LYS A 16 14.76 25.55 -7.49
N LYS A 17 13.84 26.47 -7.82
CA LYS A 17 12.44 26.12 -8.09
C LYS A 17 12.30 25.21 -9.31
N TYR A 18 13.04 25.50 -10.38
CA TYR A 18 13.07 24.66 -11.57
C TYR A 18 13.63 23.26 -11.29
N LEU A 19 14.80 23.18 -10.62
CA LEU A 19 15.40 21.91 -10.23
C LEU A 19 14.48 21.09 -9.33
N ARG A 20 13.84 21.72 -8.34
CA ARG A 20 12.86 21.05 -7.47
C ARG A 20 11.70 20.48 -8.30
N LYS A 21 11.15 21.24 -9.24
CA LYS A 21 10.07 20.76 -10.12
C LYS A 21 10.51 19.53 -10.94
N VAL A 22 11.68 19.58 -11.57
CA VAL A 22 12.19 18.46 -12.37
C VAL A 22 12.44 17.21 -11.52
N ILE A 23 13.01 17.39 -10.32
CA ILE A 23 13.21 16.29 -9.37
C ILE A 23 11.86 15.71 -8.92
N ASP A 24 10.89 16.56 -8.60
CA ASP A 24 9.54 16.13 -8.20
C ASP A 24 8.83 15.37 -9.33
N ASP A 25 8.90 15.87 -10.56
CA ASP A 25 8.32 15.22 -11.74
C ASP A 25 9.01 13.87 -12.03
N GLY A 26 10.33 13.80 -11.92
CA GLY A 26 11.11 12.56 -12.05
C GLY A 26 10.81 11.55 -10.93
N ALA A 27 10.69 12.01 -9.69
CA ALA A 27 10.32 11.18 -8.56
C ALA A 27 8.90 10.61 -8.71
N ARG A 28 7.96 11.41 -9.22
CA ARG A 28 6.59 10.98 -9.55
C ARG A 28 6.60 9.92 -10.65
N LEU A 29 7.35 10.13 -11.73
CA LEU A 29 7.46 9.17 -12.82
C LEU A 29 8.04 7.83 -12.34
N ARG A 30 9.12 7.87 -11.54
CA ARG A 30 9.69 6.68 -10.91
C ARG A 30 8.66 5.96 -10.05
N GLN A 31 7.87 6.70 -9.26
CA GLN A 31 6.85 6.11 -8.40
C GLN A 31 5.72 5.47 -9.22
N TYR A 32 5.31 6.09 -10.33
CA TYR A 32 4.34 5.50 -11.26
C TYR A 32 4.87 4.21 -11.88
N PHE A 33 6.13 4.20 -12.32
CA PHE A 33 6.77 3.01 -12.86
C PHE A 33 6.85 1.89 -11.81
N LEU A 34 7.36 2.17 -10.60
CA LEU A 34 7.50 1.16 -9.55
C LEU A 34 6.16 0.62 -9.09
N ARG A 35 5.12 1.45 -9.02
CA ARG A 35 3.77 0.99 -8.70
C ARG A 35 3.18 0.13 -9.82
N GLY A 36 3.36 0.52 -11.08
CA GLY A 36 2.93 -0.27 -12.23
C GLY A 36 3.64 -1.61 -12.30
N HIS A 37 4.97 -1.59 -12.22
CA HIS A 37 5.81 -2.78 -12.29
C HIS A 37 5.60 -3.70 -11.09
N GLY A 38 5.64 -3.17 -9.87
CA GLY A 38 5.57 -3.96 -8.65
C GLY A 38 4.19 -4.58 -8.39
N ASN A 39 3.11 -3.81 -8.52
CA ASN A 39 1.78 -4.34 -8.19
C ASN A 39 1.15 -5.17 -9.31
N TRP A 40 1.41 -4.83 -10.58
CA TRP A 40 0.67 -5.41 -11.69
C TRP A 40 1.54 -6.34 -12.52
N PHE A 41 2.63 -5.82 -13.09
CA PHE A 41 3.46 -6.64 -13.98
C PHE A 41 4.19 -7.76 -13.23
N ALA A 42 4.79 -7.47 -12.08
CA ALA A 42 5.49 -8.49 -11.29
C ALA A 42 4.55 -9.61 -10.85
N LEU A 43 3.31 -9.29 -10.49
CA LEU A 43 2.30 -10.31 -10.18
C LEU A 43 1.93 -11.15 -11.41
N MET A 44 1.64 -10.51 -12.55
CA MET A 44 1.26 -11.25 -13.76
C MET A 44 2.39 -12.14 -14.27
N PHE A 45 3.61 -11.59 -14.39
CA PHE A 45 4.77 -12.36 -14.85
C PHE A 45 5.16 -13.44 -13.85
N SER A 46 5.10 -13.19 -12.55
CA SER A 46 5.37 -14.24 -11.55
C SER A 46 4.33 -15.34 -11.60
N LEU A 47 3.05 -15.03 -11.79
CA LEU A 47 1.99 -16.04 -11.91
C LEU A 47 2.16 -16.88 -13.19
N ILE A 48 2.44 -16.25 -14.34
CA ILE A 48 2.70 -16.95 -15.60
C ILE A 48 3.92 -17.87 -15.44
N ASN A 49 5.03 -17.34 -14.92
CA ASN A 49 6.26 -18.11 -14.71
C ASN A 49 6.03 -19.26 -13.72
N PHE A 50 5.36 -19.01 -12.60
CA PHE A 50 5.04 -20.03 -11.61
C PHE A 50 4.23 -21.15 -12.24
N THR A 51 3.17 -20.82 -12.98
CA THR A 51 2.30 -21.78 -13.65
C THR A 51 3.07 -22.61 -14.69
N LEU A 52 3.93 -21.99 -15.49
CA LEU A 52 4.74 -22.66 -16.50
C LEU A 52 5.80 -23.59 -15.88
N ILE A 53 6.49 -23.14 -14.83
CA ILE A 53 7.49 -23.95 -14.13
C ILE A 53 6.82 -25.15 -13.45
N PHE A 54 5.69 -24.93 -12.75
CA PHE A 54 4.94 -26.01 -12.11
C PHE A 54 4.44 -27.04 -13.14
N TYR A 55 3.93 -26.56 -14.27
CA TYR A 55 3.50 -27.41 -15.37
C TYR A 55 4.66 -28.29 -15.89
N ASN A 56 5.81 -27.69 -16.19
CA ASN A 56 6.97 -28.44 -16.67
C ASN A 56 7.46 -29.45 -15.62
N LEU A 57 7.57 -29.04 -14.36
CA LEU A 57 8.08 -29.89 -13.29
C LEU A 57 7.16 -31.09 -13.03
N LEU A 58 5.84 -30.89 -13.02
CA LEU A 58 4.88 -31.96 -12.77
C LEU A 58 4.71 -32.87 -13.98
N PHE A 59 4.50 -32.33 -15.18
CA PHE A 59 3.98 -33.13 -16.30
C PHE A 59 5.04 -33.66 -17.25
N VAL A 60 6.18 -32.98 -17.36
CA VAL A 60 7.29 -33.43 -18.23
C VAL A 60 8.12 -34.50 -17.51
N ASN A 61 8.27 -34.40 -16.18
CA ASN A 61 9.18 -35.26 -15.42
C ASN A 61 8.51 -36.43 -14.67
N LEU A 62 7.20 -36.42 -14.43
CA LEU A 62 6.52 -37.48 -13.70
C LEU A 62 5.80 -38.47 -14.64
N PHE A 63 6.24 -39.72 -14.64
CA PHE A 63 5.68 -40.80 -15.45
C PHE A 63 4.25 -41.24 -15.06
N PHE A 64 3.78 -40.86 -13.87
CA PHE A 64 2.50 -41.34 -13.31
C PHE A 64 1.27 -40.50 -13.67
N ILE A 65 1.44 -39.41 -14.42
CA ILE A 65 0.33 -38.51 -14.72
C ILE A 65 -0.42 -38.97 -15.99
N PRO A 66 -1.74 -39.17 -15.91
CA PRO A 66 -2.58 -39.50 -17.07
C PRO A 66 -2.36 -38.55 -18.25
N ALA A 67 -2.32 -39.09 -19.46
CA ALA A 67 -2.03 -38.33 -20.68
C ALA A 67 -3.01 -37.14 -20.90
N PHE A 68 -4.26 -37.26 -20.48
CA PHE A 68 -5.26 -36.18 -20.63
C PHE A 68 -4.96 -34.96 -19.73
N LEU A 69 -4.28 -35.15 -18.60
CA LEU A 69 -3.86 -34.04 -17.72
C LEU A 69 -2.59 -33.34 -18.24
N LYS A 70 -1.86 -33.94 -19.20
CA LYS A 70 -0.72 -33.28 -19.88
C LYS A 70 -1.16 -32.20 -20.86
N SER A 71 -2.45 -31.87 -20.93
CA SER A 71 -2.92 -30.68 -21.64
C SER A 71 -2.72 -29.44 -20.76
N PHE A 72 -1.91 -28.50 -21.24
CA PHE A 72 -1.66 -27.23 -20.54
C PHE A 72 -2.95 -26.48 -20.19
N SER A 73 -3.94 -26.46 -21.10
CA SER A 73 -5.21 -25.77 -20.87
C SER A 73 -6.00 -26.37 -19.70
N LEU A 74 -6.02 -27.70 -19.59
CA LEU A 74 -6.75 -28.38 -18.51
C LEU A 74 -6.05 -28.19 -17.16
N PHE A 75 -4.71 -28.29 -17.16
CA PHE A 75 -3.90 -27.96 -15.99
C PHE A 75 -4.15 -26.53 -15.52
N PHE A 76 -4.13 -25.55 -16.44
CA PHE A 76 -4.33 -24.14 -16.12
C PHE A 76 -5.65 -23.88 -15.42
N ILE A 77 -6.74 -24.49 -15.90
CA ILE A 77 -8.08 -24.37 -15.30
C ILE A 77 -8.10 -24.97 -13.89
N ILE A 78 -7.63 -26.21 -13.73
CA ILE A 78 -7.62 -26.91 -12.44
C ILE A 78 -6.74 -26.15 -11.43
N PHE A 79 -5.54 -25.75 -11.85
CA PHE A 79 -4.63 -24.95 -11.06
C PHE A 79 -5.29 -23.65 -10.61
N GLY A 80 -5.94 -22.91 -11.51
CA GLY A 80 -6.67 -21.69 -11.17
C GLY A 80 -7.76 -21.94 -10.11
N VAL A 81 -8.61 -22.94 -10.33
CA VAL A 81 -9.72 -23.28 -9.41
C VAL A 81 -9.22 -23.64 -8.01
N ILE A 82 -8.03 -24.24 -7.88
CA ILE A 82 -7.46 -24.59 -6.57
C ILE A 82 -6.66 -23.42 -5.97
N TYR A 83 -5.87 -22.73 -6.80
CA TYR A 83 -4.98 -21.66 -6.37
C TYR A 83 -5.74 -20.45 -5.85
N PHE A 84 -6.80 -20.00 -6.54
CA PHE A 84 -7.55 -18.81 -6.13
C PHE A 84 -8.18 -18.96 -4.72
N PRO A 85 -8.91 -20.04 -4.40
CA PRO A 85 -9.44 -20.24 -3.04
C PRO A 85 -8.34 -20.34 -1.98
N ILE A 86 -7.26 -21.09 -2.24
CA ILE A 86 -6.16 -21.23 -1.28
C ILE A 86 -5.50 -19.87 -1.02
N ALA A 87 -5.16 -19.13 -2.08
CA ALA A 87 -4.58 -17.79 -1.95
C ALA A 87 -5.51 -16.84 -1.18
N THR A 88 -6.83 -16.93 -1.42
CA THR A 88 -7.83 -16.13 -0.69
C THR A 88 -7.85 -16.46 0.80
N VAL A 89 -7.84 -17.75 1.16
CA VAL A 89 -7.83 -18.20 2.55
C VAL A 89 -6.54 -17.80 3.26
N VAL A 90 -5.39 -17.99 2.61
CA VAL A 90 -4.09 -17.58 3.16
C VAL A 90 -4.05 -16.07 3.35
N GLY A 91 -4.51 -15.29 2.38
CA GLY A 91 -4.62 -13.84 2.50
C GLY A 91 -5.54 -13.43 3.65
N TRP A 92 -6.71 -14.05 3.78
CA TRP A 92 -7.62 -13.78 4.90
C TRP A 92 -6.99 -14.09 6.26
N LEU A 93 -6.22 -15.17 6.36
CA LEU A 93 -5.48 -15.51 7.58
C LEU A 93 -4.41 -14.46 7.90
N ASP A 94 -3.67 -13.98 6.90
CA ASP A 94 -2.67 -12.94 7.09
C ASP A 94 -3.29 -11.61 7.55
N PHE A 95 -4.41 -11.21 6.94
CA PHE A 95 -5.17 -10.03 7.38
C PHE A 95 -5.66 -10.14 8.83
N LYS A 96 -6.07 -11.34 9.26
CA LYS A 96 -6.66 -11.54 10.59
C LYS A 96 -5.62 -11.75 11.69
N LYS A 97 -4.54 -12.48 11.40
CA LYS A 97 -3.57 -12.98 12.40
C LYS A 97 -2.11 -12.83 11.98
N GLY A 98 -1.82 -12.42 10.75
CA GLY A 98 -0.47 -12.34 10.21
C GLY A 98 0.13 -10.94 10.28
N THR A 99 1.01 -10.64 9.33
CA THR A 99 1.91 -9.49 9.37
C THR A 99 1.22 -8.20 8.95
N TYR A 100 0.11 -8.29 8.21
CA TYR A 100 -0.61 -7.14 7.68
C TYR A 100 -0.90 -6.06 8.74
N ARG A 101 -1.34 -6.44 9.94
CA ARG A 101 -1.61 -5.49 11.04
C ARG A 101 -0.36 -4.77 11.52
N ALA A 102 0.75 -5.49 11.64
CA ALA A 102 2.03 -4.92 12.07
C ALA A 102 2.61 -3.98 11.01
N GLU A 103 2.51 -4.35 9.72
CA GLU A 103 2.93 -3.49 8.61
C GLU A 103 2.13 -2.19 8.53
N GLN A 104 0.82 -2.26 8.77
CA GLN A 104 -0.02 -1.07 8.84
C GLN A 104 0.39 -0.16 10.00
N GLN A 105 0.67 -0.71 11.19
CA GLN A 105 1.15 0.08 12.33
C GLN A 105 2.50 0.74 12.03
N LEU A 106 3.46 -0.02 11.49
CA LEU A 106 4.76 0.49 11.12
C LEU A 106 4.66 1.61 10.06
N THR A 107 3.75 1.48 9.10
CA THR A 107 3.49 2.52 8.09
C THR A 107 2.96 3.81 8.72
N ARG A 108 2.14 3.71 9.79
CA ARG A 108 1.66 4.88 10.54
C ARG A 108 2.81 5.57 11.28
N GLU A 109 3.74 4.80 11.85
CA GLU A 109 4.86 5.32 12.62
C GLU A 109 5.93 5.97 11.73
N ILE A 110 6.26 5.34 10.60
CA ILE A 110 7.30 5.82 9.69
C ILE A 110 6.86 7.06 8.92
N SER A 111 5.56 7.20 8.62
CA SER A 111 5.09 8.28 7.78
C SER A 111 4.73 9.54 8.60
N PRO A 112 5.45 10.65 8.42
CA PRO A 112 5.16 11.90 9.12
C PRO A 112 3.79 12.50 8.75
N ILE A 113 3.26 12.14 7.57
CA ILE A 113 1.92 12.58 7.15
C ILE A 113 0.86 11.82 7.93
N TRP A 114 1.01 10.50 8.09
CA TRP A 114 0.05 9.70 8.82
C TRP A 114 0.02 10.08 10.30
N SER A 115 1.17 10.33 10.93
CA SER A 115 1.21 10.80 12.31
C SER A 115 0.48 12.15 12.50
N GLU A 116 0.65 13.10 11.58
CA GLU A 116 -0.08 14.38 11.63
C GLU A 116 -1.59 14.20 11.45
N VAL A 117 -2.01 13.32 10.53
CA VAL A 117 -3.42 13.00 10.32
C VAL A 117 -4.04 12.38 11.56
N PHE A 118 -3.39 11.41 12.19
CA PHE A 118 -3.90 10.78 13.41
C PHE A 118 -3.98 11.75 14.58
N ALA A 119 -2.99 12.63 14.76
CA ALA A 119 -3.03 13.66 15.79
C ALA A 119 -4.22 14.62 15.61
N LYS A 120 -4.51 15.04 14.36
CA LYS A 120 -5.69 15.88 14.08
C LYS A 120 -7.01 15.15 14.31
N LEU A 121 -7.09 13.86 13.95
CA LEU A 121 -8.28 13.05 14.20
C LEU A 121 -8.56 12.90 15.70
N GLU A 122 -7.52 12.70 16.51
CA GLU A 122 -7.63 12.60 17.97
C GLU A 122 -8.08 13.94 18.58
N GLN A 123 -7.52 15.06 18.11
CA GLN A 123 -7.95 16.40 18.51
C GLN A 123 -9.43 16.65 18.20
N LEU A 124 -9.90 16.27 17.00
CA LEU A 124 -11.32 16.38 16.62
C LEU A 124 -12.22 15.49 17.48
N ALA A 125 -11.78 14.27 17.80
CA ALA A 125 -12.52 13.37 18.67
C ALA A 125 -12.68 13.96 20.08
N GLN A 126 -11.62 14.56 20.61
CA GLN A 126 -11.63 15.25 21.92
C GLN A 126 -12.60 16.44 21.91
N GLN A 127 -12.51 17.31 20.90
CA GLN A 127 -13.40 18.47 20.76
C GLN A 127 -14.87 18.05 20.68
N ASN A 128 -15.20 17.00 19.93
CA ASN A 128 -16.56 16.49 19.84
C ASN A 128 -17.07 15.95 21.19
N GLN A 129 -16.21 15.27 21.97
CA GLN A 129 -16.59 14.81 23.31
C GLN A 129 -16.84 15.99 24.26
N ASP A 130 -16.02 17.04 24.19
CA ASP A 130 -16.18 18.21 25.05
C ASP A 130 -17.45 19.00 24.71
N VAL A 131 -17.80 19.14 23.42
CA VAL A 131 -19.08 19.71 22.99
C VAL A 131 -20.27 18.87 23.48
N LEU A 132 -20.19 17.54 23.41
CA LEU A 132 -21.25 16.68 23.93
C LEU A 132 -21.38 16.79 25.46
N ARG A 133 -20.27 16.98 26.18
CA ARG A 133 -20.29 17.19 27.64
C ARG A 133 -20.93 18.53 27.99
N THR A 134 -20.62 19.61 27.28
CA THR A 134 -21.22 20.92 27.53
C THR A 134 -22.70 20.92 27.17
N MET A 135 -23.10 20.31 26.04
CA MET A 135 -24.52 20.14 25.68
C MET A 135 -25.29 19.38 26.77
N LYS A 136 -24.76 18.25 27.28
CA LYS A 136 -25.39 17.49 28.38
C LYS A 136 -25.42 18.25 29.71
N ALA A 137 -24.46 19.14 29.95
CA ALA A 137 -24.44 19.97 31.15
C ALA A 137 -25.50 21.09 31.09
N LEU A 138 -25.74 21.65 29.90
CA LEU A 138 -26.77 22.67 29.64
C LEU A 138 -28.19 22.09 29.57
N ASP A 139 -28.33 20.80 29.24
CA ASP A 139 -29.61 20.08 29.15
C ASP A 139 -30.12 19.56 30.51
N LYS A 140 -29.31 19.63 31.58
CA LYS A 140 -29.79 19.30 32.92
C LYS A 140 -30.77 20.39 33.38
N PRO A 141 -32.02 20.05 33.72
CA PRO A 141 -33.00 21.03 34.16
C PRO A 141 -32.50 21.70 35.43
N ASP A 142 -32.55 23.03 35.44
CA ASP A 142 -32.28 23.86 36.61
C ASP A 142 -33.20 23.36 37.73
N LYS A 143 -32.61 22.82 38.78
CA LYS A 143 -33.37 22.34 39.94
C LYS A 143 -33.62 23.56 40.82
N ASP A 144 -34.76 24.20 40.58
CA ASP A 144 -35.43 25.10 41.53
C ASP A 144 -35.66 24.39 42.88
#